data_AF-A0A6G0XVC7-F1
#
_entry.id   AF-A0A6G0XVC7-F1
#
_cell.length_a   1.000
_cell.length_b   1.000
_cell.length_c   1.000
_cell.angle_alpha   90.00
_cell.angle_beta   90.00
_cell.angle_gamma   90.00
#
_symmetry.space_group_name_H-M   'P 1'
#
loop_
_entity.id
_entity.type
_entity.pdbx_description
1 polymer ?
#
loop_
_entity_poly.entity_id
_entity_poly.type
_entity_poly.pdbx_seq_one_letter_code
_entity_poly.pdbx_strand_id
1 'polypeptide(L)'
;MNTTPTVASVVHSSIFNSAWIKIQKTLMDHMNDFVSSYSENPTASQVLFKLCGPAFTSTYYPTANLNAYILEEPYMTAETRRDLEAQLFVAIVQFLDSKLVDLLHSDPEVLRLLAHMRQDFKRSCNSSTPDNAAMQLIHLLHGAFFRCPTVELPPNPPATSPAFAPTILWNQTYLEYYTDRFLNDQANTDEDTLFQSLRGRSVPLPLRQLLWFRRLHRPDALADHSWRLKANQTLLGTNQPWLSPVSTLIFRLVRESLADRFPHAADVGPRLCDLLNVWFVLTKLQSAHFVSLAIPLVRLFPNFDSKSIELASCLLVFLQTYHVAGMSRSEVAAASQRVWRSVGERFPSVFRHIEEVLAQSRLDMPLKPADLFSSWLQVALVGYIRPAAADFIWDQCMLSPVGWKAELDNFCVDIVGLLIPRLMSASSVEELQTIVDSEPRKLLTRDVRRAMSERCQIKQTPT
;
A
#
# COMPACT_ATOMS: atom_id res chain seq x y z
N MET A 1 12.45 -27.84 16.07
CA MET A 1 11.28 -27.40 15.27
C MET A 1 11.83 -26.87 13.97
N ASN A 2 11.70 -27.62 12.88
CA ASN A 2 12.21 -27.24 11.56
C ASN A 2 11.23 -26.28 10.90
N THR A 3 11.58 -25.00 10.84
CA THR A 3 10.88 -24.01 10.01
C THR A 3 11.27 -24.27 8.55
N THR A 4 10.36 -24.82 7.76
CA THR A 4 10.50 -24.86 6.30
C THR A 4 10.52 -23.42 5.78
N PRO A 5 11.60 -22.95 5.12
CA PRO A 5 11.63 -21.62 4.53
C PRO A 5 10.60 -21.57 3.39
N THR A 6 9.65 -20.63 3.49
CA THR A 6 8.69 -20.35 2.40
C THR A 6 9.45 -19.74 1.22
N VAL A 7 9.00 -20.02 -0.01
CA VAL A 7 9.62 -19.53 -1.27
C VAL A 7 9.83 -18.01 -1.25
N ALA A 8 8.89 -17.26 -0.66
CA ALA A 8 8.99 -15.81 -0.49
C ALA A 8 10.16 -15.36 0.41
N SER A 9 10.53 -16.13 1.45
CA SER A 9 11.67 -15.84 2.34
C SER A 9 13.02 -16.03 1.64
N VAL A 10 13.10 -17.00 0.74
CA VAL A 10 14.31 -17.30 -0.04
C VAL A 10 14.51 -16.24 -1.12
N VAL A 11 13.43 -15.81 -1.79
CA VAL A 11 13.48 -14.72 -2.77
C VAL A 11 13.86 -13.39 -2.11
N HIS A 12 13.27 -13.06 -0.97
CA HIS A 12 13.57 -11.81 -0.26
C HIS A 12 15.03 -11.73 0.23
N SER A 13 15.59 -12.82 0.75
CA SER A 13 17.01 -12.86 1.15
C SER A 13 17.98 -12.82 -0.04
N SER A 14 17.55 -13.32 -1.20
CA SER A 14 18.37 -13.34 -2.42
C SER A 14 18.43 -11.96 -3.11
N ILE A 15 17.36 -11.15 -3.04
CA ILE A 15 17.31 -9.82 -3.67
C ILE A 15 18.31 -8.82 -3.05
N PHE A 16 18.65 -8.98 -1.77
CA PHE A 16 19.64 -8.13 -1.10
C PHE A 16 21.07 -8.70 -1.15
N ASN A 17 21.28 -9.80 -1.87
CA ASN A 17 22.60 -10.39 -2.04
C ASN A 17 23.46 -9.52 -2.99
N SER A 18 24.72 -9.27 -2.66
CA SER A 18 25.63 -8.48 -3.52
C SER A 18 25.79 -9.08 -4.93
N ALA A 19 25.76 -10.41 -5.04
CA ALA A 19 25.79 -11.10 -6.33
C ALA A 19 24.52 -10.80 -7.15
N TRP A 20 23.36 -10.64 -6.51
CA TRP A 20 22.12 -10.26 -7.19
C TRP A 20 22.18 -8.85 -7.75
N ILE A 21 22.65 -7.89 -6.95
CA ILE A 21 22.84 -6.49 -7.40
C ILE A 21 23.77 -6.45 -8.62
N LYS A 22 24.82 -7.29 -8.63
CA LYS A 22 25.75 -7.42 -9.76
C LYS A 22 25.09 -8.03 -11.01
N ILE A 23 24.29 -9.09 -10.86
CA ILE A 23 23.53 -9.69 -11.96
C ILE A 23 22.57 -8.66 -12.56
N GLN A 24 21.77 -8.01 -11.71
CA GLN A 24 20.80 -7.01 -12.12
C GLN A 24 21.48 -5.87 -12.88
N LYS A 25 22.58 -5.33 -12.35
CA LYS A 25 23.34 -4.28 -13.03
C LYS A 25 23.85 -4.74 -14.40
N THR A 26 24.43 -5.94 -14.48
CA THR A 26 25.00 -6.45 -15.74
C THR A 26 23.91 -6.70 -16.79
N LEU A 27 22.74 -7.20 -16.38
CA LEU A 27 21.59 -7.35 -17.26
C LEU A 27 21.06 -5.99 -17.74
N MET A 28 21.00 -4.98 -16.86
CA MET A 28 20.63 -3.62 -17.24
C MET A 28 21.62 -3.01 -18.24
N ASP A 29 22.91 -3.25 -18.06
CA ASP A 29 23.94 -2.80 -19.00
C ASP A 29 23.75 -3.46 -20.38
N HIS A 30 23.48 -4.77 -20.43
CA HIS A 30 23.16 -5.47 -21.68
C HIS A 30 21.83 -5.03 -22.31
N MET A 31 20.81 -4.76 -21.50
CA MET A 31 19.57 -4.16 -21.99
C MET A 31 19.86 -2.79 -22.63
N ASN A 32 20.72 -1.98 -22.02
CA ASN A 32 21.16 -0.72 -22.60
C ASN A 32 21.92 -0.90 -23.92
N ASP A 33 22.80 -1.89 -24.03
CA ASP A 33 23.48 -2.20 -25.30
C ASP A 33 22.46 -2.51 -26.41
N PHE A 34 21.46 -3.33 -26.09
CA PHE A 34 20.39 -3.68 -27.02
C PHE A 34 19.55 -2.45 -27.40
N VAL A 35 19.10 -1.66 -26.42
CA VAL A 35 18.28 -0.48 -26.70
C VAL A 35 19.06 0.57 -27.51
N SER A 36 20.36 0.71 -27.24
CA SER A 36 21.24 1.64 -27.96
C SER A 36 21.39 1.29 -29.44
N SER A 37 21.29 0.00 -29.82
CA SER A 37 21.33 -0.40 -31.23
C SER A 37 20.10 0.06 -32.04
N TYR A 38 19.03 0.50 -31.36
CA TYR A 38 17.82 1.05 -31.99
C TYR A 38 17.76 2.58 -31.95
N SER A 39 18.84 3.26 -31.55
CA SER A 39 18.87 4.73 -31.40
C SER A 39 18.53 5.50 -32.68
N GLU A 40 18.81 4.94 -33.86
CA GLU A 40 18.45 5.52 -35.16
C GLU A 40 16.96 5.34 -35.51
N ASN A 41 16.25 4.44 -34.82
CA ASN A 41 14.83 4.21 -35.00
C ASN A 41 14.06 4.77 -33.78
N PRO A 42 13.56 6.02 -33.86
CA PRO A 42 12.91 6.67 -32.72
C PRO A 42 11.68 5.91 -32.26
N THR A 43 10.93 5.31 -33.19
CA THR A 43 9.73 4.54 -32.89
C THR A 43 10.05 3.28 -32.09
N ALA A 44 11.02 2.48 -32.54
CA ALA A 44 11.47 1.29 -31.82
C ALA A 44 12.06 1.64 -30.46
N SER A 45 12.84 2.73 -30.37
CA SER A 45 13.38 3.23 -29.10
C SER A 45 12.28 3.59 -28.10
N GLN A 46 11.22 4.29 -28.52
CA GLN A 46 10.10 4.61 -27.62
C GLN A 46 9.36 3.35 -27.13
N VAL A 47 9.17 2.37 -28.02
CA VAL A 47 8.62 1.06 -27.63
C VAL A 47 9.53 0.36 -26.63
N LEU A 48 10.84 0.37 -26.84
CA LEU A 48 11.81 -0.24 -25.94
C LEU A 48 11.90 0.47 -24.58
N PHE A 49 11.87 1.81 -24.55
CA PHE A 49 11.78 2.57 -23.29
C PHE A 49 10.50 2.22 -22.52
N LYS A 50 9.39 2.10 -23.25
CA LYS A 50 8.12 1.64 -22.69
C LYS A 50 8.27 0.22 -22.14
N LEU A 51 8.85 -0.74 -22.88
CA LEU A 51 9.00 -2.14 -22.44
C LEU A 51 9.97 -2.32 -21.26
N CYS A 52 11.09 -1.58 -21.24
CA CYS A 52 12.10 -1.65 -20.18
C CYS A 52 11.68 -0.90 -18.91
N GLY A 53 10.72 0.00 -19.03
CA GLY A 53 10.13 0.73 -17.91
C GLY A 53 10.84 2.05 -17.56
N PRO A 54 10.21 2.86 -16.69
CA PRO A 54 10.66 4.21 -16.39
C PRO A 54 11.97 4.27 -15.59
N ALA A 55 12.23 3.29 -14.70
CA ALA A 55 13.45 3.24 -13.90
C ALA A 55 14.70 2.98 -14.75
N PHE A 56 14.59 2.10 -15.75
CA PHE A 56 15.66 1.86 -16.72
C PHE A 56 15.92 3.13 -17.54
N THR A 57 14.85 3.71 -18.08
CA THR A 57 14.93 4.90 -18.92
C THR A 57 15.54 6.10 -18.19
N SER A 58 15.15 6.36 -16.93
CA SER A 58 15.73 7.47 -16.15
C SER A 58 17.21 7.24 -15.81
N THR A 59 17.64 5.99 -15.72
CA THR A 59 19.02 5.62 -15.39
C THR A 59 19.95 5.75 -16.59
N TYR A 60 19.57 5.18 -17.74
CA TYR A 60 20.45 5.11 -18.93
C TYR A 60 20.18 6.22 -19.95
N TYR A 61 18.97 6.78 -19.96
CA TYR A 61 18.52 7.77 -20.94
C TYR A 61 17.86 8.99 -20.29
N PRO A 62 18.52 9.66 -19.31
CA PRO A 62 17.91 10.76 -18.53
C PRO A 62 17.54 11.98 -19.38
N THR A 63 18.20 12.16 -20.53
CA THR A 63 17.98 13.27 -21.47
C THR A 63 17.17 12.88 -22.69
N ALA A 64 16.72 11.63 -22.80
CA ALA A 64 15.93 11.20 -23.95
C ALA A 64 14.55 11.84 -23.89
N ASN A 65 14.16 12.47 -25.00
CA ASN A 65 12.80 12.96 -25.16
C ASN A 65 11.87 11.76 -25.35
N LEU A 66 11.11 11.43 -24.30
CA LEU A 66 10.06 10.41 -24.35
C LEU A 66 8.88 10.94 -25.18
N ASN A 67 8.98 10.79 -26.49
CA ASN A 67 7.96 11.18 -27.45
C ASN A 67 6.86 10.12 -27.52
N ALA A 68 6.18 9.88 -26.39
CA ALA A 68 5.14 8.85 -26.26
C ALA A 68 4.00 9.01 -27.30
N TYR A 69 3.75 10.24 -27.75
CA TYR A 69 2.76 10.55 -28.79
C TYR A 69 3.04 9.86 -30.14
N ILE A 70 4.29 9.45 -30.43
CA ILE A 70 4.64 8.69 -31.65
C ILE A 70 3.99 7.29 -31.62
N LEU A 71 3.70 6.77 -30.43
CA LEU A 71 3.05 5.47 -30.22
C LEU A 71 1.52 5.59 -30.14
N GLU A 72 0.96 6.76 -30.41
CA GLU A 72 -0.47 7.04 -30.36
C GLU A 72 -1.00 7.44 -31.74
N GLU A 73 -2.31 7.29 -31.93
CA GLU A 73 -2.96 7.72 -33.18
C GLU A 73 -2.90 9.26 -33.30
N PRO A 74 -2.67 9.83 -34.49
CA PRO A 74 -2.67 9.20 -35.82
C PRO A 74 -1.30 8.65 -36.27
N TYR A 75 -0.25 8.75 -35.45
CA TYR A 75 1.13 8.42 -35.86
C TYR A 75 1.40 6.92 -35.90
N MET A 76 0.72 6.15 -35.03
CA MET A 76 0.81 4.70 -35.01
C MET A 76 -0.54 4.09 -34.63
N THR A 77 -1.03 3.18 -35.46
CA THR A 77 -2.26 2.43 -35.15
C THR A 77 -2.02 1.46 -33.99
N ALA A 78 -3.08 1.16 -33.24
CA ALA A 78 -3.00 0.25 -32.11
C ALA A 78 -2.56 -1.19 -32.49
N GLU A 79 -2.77 -1.61 -33.75
CA GLU A 79 -2.32 -2.90 -34.28
C GLU A 79 -0.82 -2.91 -34.55
N THR A 80 -0.32 -1.95 -35.34
CA THR A 80 1.12 -1.80 -35.62
C THR A 80 1.94 -1.65 -34.34
N ARG A 81 1.41 -0.92 -33.34
CA ARG A 81 2.05 -0.81 -32.03
C ARG A 81 2.19 -2.16 -31.35
N ARG A 82 1.13 -2.96 -31.32
CA ARG A 82 1.11 -4.28 -30.68
C ARG A 82 2.07 -5.24 -31.35
N ASP A 83 2.11 -5.25 -32.69
CA ASP A 83 3.03 -6.10 -33.45
C ASP A 83 4.49 -5.72 -33.19
N LEU A 84 4.79 -4.42 -33.18
CA LEU A 84 6.12 -3.92 -32.90
C LEU A 84 6.55 -4.18 -31.44
N GLU A 85 5.64 -4.01 -30.49
CA GLU A 85 5.86 -4.36 -29.07
C GLU A 85 6.18 -5.85 -28.92
N ALA A 86 5.39 -6.73 -29.56
CA ALA A 86 5.62 -8.17 -29.52
C ALA A 86 6.95 -8.57 -30.16
N GLN A 87 7.28 -8.00 -31.33
CA GLN A 87 8.53 -8.27 -32.03
C GLN A 87 9.75 -7.85 -31.21
N LEU A 88 9.75 -6.61 -30.70
CA LEU A 88 10.87 -6.07 -29.92
C LEU A 88 11.01 -6.76 -28.57
N PHE A 89 9.90 -7.18 -27.96
CA PHE A 89 9.93 -8.00 -26.75
C PHE A 89 10.60 -9.36 -26.96
N VAL A 90 10.26 -10.06 -28.05
CA VAL A 90 10.93 -11.33 -28.39
C VAL A 90 12.41 -11.11 -28.64
N ALA A 91 12.76 -10.06 -29.39
CA ALA A 91 14.15 -9.75 -29.72
C ALA A 91 15.00 -9.43 -28.48
N ILE A 92 14.50 -8.61 -27.55
CA ILE A 92 15.25 -8.28 -26.32
C ILE A 92 15.40 -9.51 -25.43
N VAL A 93 14.39 -10.38 -25.32
CA VAL A 93 14.48 -11.62 -24.53
C VAL A 93 15.52 -12.56 -25.11
N GLN A 94 15.51 -12.80 -26.43
CA GLN A 94 16.51 -13.65 -27.09
C GLN A 94 17.93 -13.10 -26.94
N PHE A 95 18.10 -11.78 -27.06
CA PHE A 95 19.38 -11.13 -26.84
C PHE A 95 19.88 -11.37 -25.41
N LEU A 96 19.03 -11.10 -24.41
CA LEU A 96 19.39 -11.25 -23.01
C LEU A 96 19.63 -12.70 -22.60
N ASP A 97 18.88 -13.66 -23.14
CA ASP A 97 19.06 -15.09 -22.84
C ASP A 97 20.48 -15.54 -23.14
N SER A 98 21.01 -15.15 -24.30
CA SER A 98 22.41 -15.45 -24.68
C SER A 98 23.43 -14.88 -23.69
N LYS A 99 23.18 -13.69 -23.13
CA LYS A 99 24.08 -13.01 -22.19
C LYS A 99 23.90 -13.49 -20.76
N LEU A 100 22.69 -13.90 -20.40
CA LEU A 100 22.37 -14.45 -19.10
C LEU A 100 23.10 -15.77 -18.90
N VAL A 101 23.15 -16.63 -19.92
CA VAL A 101 23.94 -17.87 -19.85
C VAL A 101 25.40 -17.58 -19.54
N ASP A 102 26.04 -16.64 -20.25
CA ASP A 102 27.44 -16.27 -20.01
C ASP A 102 27.65 -15.69 -18.59
N LEU A 103 26.74 -14.84 -18.14
CA LEU A 103 26.78 -14.21 -16.83
C LEU A 103 26.63 -15.23 -15.68
N LEU A 104 25.74 -16.21 -15.85
CA LEU A 104 25.50 -17.24 -14.84
C LEU A 104 26.67 -18.23 -14.73
N HIS A 105 27.47 -18.41 -15.79
CA HIS A 105 28.61 -19.35 -15.79
C HIS A 105 29.96 -18.69 -15.48
N SER A 106 30.07 -17.37 -15.64
CA SER A 106 31.34 -16.64 -15.49
C SER A 106 31.66 -16.21 -14.05
N ASP A 107 30.65 -16.10 -13.18
CA ASP A 107 30.84 -15.58 -11.83
C ASP A 107 30.60 -16.65 -10.73
N PRO A 108 31.64 -17.03 -9.96
CA PRO A 108 31.52 -18.02 -8.89
C PRO A 108 30.59 -17.58 -7.74
N GLU A 109 30.38 -16.28 -7.53
CA GLU A 109 29.41 -15.79 -6.53
C GLU A 109 27.97 -15.99 -7.01
N VAL A 110 27.73 -15.80 -8.31
CA VAL A 110 26.44 -16.06 -8.96
C VAL A 110 26.12 -17.55 -8.96
N LEU A 111 27.12 -18.40 -9.25
CA LEU A 111 26.98 -19.86 -9.13
C LEU A 111 26.69 -20.30 -7.69
N ARG A 112 27.29 -19.64 -6.69
CA ARG A 112 26.98 -19.88 -5.26
C ARG A 112 25.57 -19.43 -4.89
N LEU A 113 25.13 -18.27 -5.36
CA LEU A 113 23.76 -17.79 -5.17
C LEU A 113 22.77 -18.76 -5.81
N LEU A 114 23.00 -19.18 -7.06
CA LEU A 114 22.18 -20.17 -7.75
C LEU A 114 22.20 -21.53 -7.04
N ALA A 115 23.34 -21.98 -6.52
CA ALA A 115 23.43 -23.23 -5.77
C ALA A 115 22.66 -23.15 -4.44
N HIS A 116 22.76 -22.02 -3.74
CA HIS A 116 22.02 -21.74 -2.51
C HIS A 116 20.50 -21.70 -2.78
N MET A 117 20.09 -20.96 -3.79
CA MET A 117 18.68 -20.91 -4.24
C MET A 117 18.20 -22.29 -4.68
N ARG A 118 18.96 -23.05 -5.47
CA ARG A 118 18.61 -24.42 -5.88
C ARG A 118 18.50 -25.37 -4.69
N GLN A 119 19.37 -25.25 -3.69
CA GLN A 119 19.37 -26.07 -2.48
C GLN A 119 18.15 -25.76 -1.62
N ASP A 120 17.77 -24.49 -1.50
CA ASP A 120 16.60 -24.05 -0.73
C ASP A 120 15.29 -24.32 -1.49
N PHE A 121 15.29 -24.23 -2.82
CA PHE A 121 14.15 -24.64 -3.65
C PHE A 121 13.94 -26.16 -3.67
N LYS A 122 15.00 -26.97 -3.74
CA LYS A 122 14.90 -28.45 -3.60
C LYS A 122 14.34 -28.88 -2.25
N ARG A 123 14.54 -28.07 -1.20
CA ARG A 123 13.96 -28.31 0.12
C ARG A 123 12.48 -27.94 0.22
N SER A 124 11.99 -27.08 -0.67
CA SER A 124 10.62 -26.55 -0.63
C SER A 124 9.68 -27.06 -1.74
N CYS A 125 10.19 -27.67 -2.81
CA CYS A 125 9.37 -28.23 -3.90
C CYS A 125 9.83 -29.64 -4.32
N ASN A 126 8.94 -30.62 -4.23
CA ASN A 126 9.23 -32.02 -4.59
C ASN A 126 9.04 -32.36 -6.09
N SER A 127 8.68 -31.40 -6.96
CA SER A 127 8.27 -31.76 -8.33
C SER A 127 8.38 -30.65 -9.38
N SER A 128 9.51 -29.97 -9.50
CA SER A 128 9.76 -29.12 -10.68
C SER A 128 11.14 -29.40 -11.27
N THR A 129 11.16 -29.57 -12.60
CA THR A 129 12.40 -29.72 -13.36
C THR A 129 13.25 -28.45 -13.26
N PRO A 130 14.59 -28.55 -13.36
CA PRO A 130 15.51 -27.41 -13.22
C PRO A 130 15.18 -26.21 -14.12
N ASP A 131 14.62 -26.48 -15.31
CA ASP A 131 14.28 -25.46 -16.30
C ASP A 131 13.08 -24.61 -15.88
N ASN A 132 12.06 -25.21 -15.23
CA ASN A 132 10.92 -24.46 -14.69
C ASN A 132 11.34 -23.52 -13.54
N ALA A 133 12.33 -23.93 -12.74
CA ALA A 133 12.86 -23.09 -11.67
C ALA A 133 13.68 -21.91 -12.22
N ALA A 134 14.48 -22.13 -13.27
CA ALA A 134 15.21 -21.06 -13.95
C ALA A 134 14.26 -20.05 -14.61
N MET A 135 13.18 -20.54 -15.21
CA MET A 135 12.17 -19.72 -15.87
C MET A 135 11.31 -18.91 -14.88
N GLN A 136 10.96 -19.47 -13.71
CA GLN A 136 10.36 -18.70 -12.62
C GLN A 136 11.30 -17.62 -12.05
N LEU A 137 12.61 -17.88 -12.04
CA LEU A 137 13.63 -16.89 -11.66
C LEU A 137 13.66 -15.73 -12.66
N ILE A 138 13.60 -16.03 -13.97
CA ILE A 138 13.51 -15.05 -15.06
C ILE A 138 12.19 -14.26 -14.98
N HIS A 139 11.08 -14.89 -14.61
CA HIS A 139 9.81 -14.21 -14.38
C HIS A 139 9.81 -13.29 -13.16
N LEU A 140 10.50 -13.67 -12.08
CA LEU A 140 10.74 -12.80 -10.93
C LEU A 140 11.70 -11.64 -11.27
N LEU A 141 12.70 -11.89 -12.11
CA LEU A 141 13.59 -10.88 -12.68
C LEU A 141 12.81 -9.86 -13.55
N HIS A 142 11.85 -10.33 -14.35
CA HIS A 142 11.03 -9.49 -15.23
C HIS A 142 9.83 -8.82 -14.52
N GLY A 143 9.27 -9.45 -13.49
CA GLY A 143 8.16 -8.90 -12.69
C GLY A 143 8.52 -7.67 -11.86
N ALA A 144 9.82 -7.39 -11.70
CA ALA A 144 10.32 -6.13 -11.16
C ALA A 144 10.25 -4.96 -12.18
N PHE A 145 10.11 -5.23 -13.48
CA PHE A 145 10.16 -4.22 -14.54
C PHE A 145 8.82 -3.93 -15.24
N PHE A 146 7.80 -4.80 -15.19
CA PHE A 146 6.46 -4.47 -15.72
C PHE A 146 5.29 -5.06 -14.92
N ARG A 147 4.27 -4.22 -14.62
CA ARG A 147 2.88 -4.68 -14.45
C ARG A 147 2.23 -4.60 -15.84
N CYS A 148 1.91 -5.75 -16.44
CA CYS A 148 1.15 -5.78 -17.68
C CYS A 148 -0.36 -5.67 -17.36
N PRO A 149 -1.18 -4.91 -18.13
CA PRO A 149 -2.63 -5.00 -18.04
C PRO A 149 -3.12 -6.31 -18.67
N THR A 150 -4.14 -6.91 -18.06
CA THR A 150 -4.82 -8.11 -18.53
C THR A 150 -5.43 -7.88 -19.91
N VAL A 151 -5.06 -8.69 -20.92
CA VAL A 151 -5.66 -8.67 -22.26
C VAL A 151 -6.73 -9.76 -22.34
N GLU A 152 -7.98 -9.39 -22.63
CA GLU A 152 -8.98 -10.33 -23.14
C GLU A 152 -8.80 -10.47 -24.66
N LEU A 153 -8.68 -11.72 -25.15
CA LEU A 153 -8.56 -12.04 -26.57
C LEU A 153 -9.95 -12.01 -27.25
N PRO A 154 -10.09 -11.47 -28.48
CA PRO A 154 -11.30 -11.63 -29.28
C PRO A 154 -11.37 -13.04 -29.92
N PRO A 155 -12.57 -13.51 -30.34
CA PRO A 155 -12.72 -14.81 -30.98
C PRO A 155 -12.20 -14.82 -32.43
N ASN A 156 -11.55 -15.91 -32.82
CA ASN A 156 -10.92 -16.14 -34.13
C ASN A 156 -11.85 -15.86 -35.33
N PRO A 157 -11.37 -15.24 -36.43
CA PRO A 157 -12.05 -15.28 -37.73
C PRO A 157 -11.71 -16.57 -38.51
N PRO A 158 -12.58 -17.01 -39.43
CA PRO A 158 -12.38 -18.23 -40.21
C PRO A 158 -11.36 -18.05 -41.34
N ALA A 159 -10.66 -19.14 -41.64
CA ALA A 159 -9.57 -19.21 -42.62
C ALA A 159 -10.07 -19.30 -44.07
N THR A 160 -9.48 -18.49 -44.95
CA THR A 160 -9.36 -18.72 -46.40
C THR A 160 -8.08 -18.05 -46.94
N SER A 161 -7.23 -18.85 -47.60
CA SER A 161 -5.89 -18.57 -48.16
C SER A 161 -5.96 -17.92 -49.58
N PRO A 162 -4.87 -17.70 -50.39
CA PRO A 162 -3.41 -17.72 -50.14
C PRO A 162 -2.62 -16.52 -50.78
N ALA A 163 -1.34 -16.33 -50.39
CA ALA A 163 -0.15 -16.39 -51.29
C ALA A 163 1.11 -15.67 -50.72
N PHE A 164 2.26 -16.37 -50.85
CA PHE A 164 3.66 -15.95 -50.69
C PHE A 164 4.22 -15.64 -49.28
N ALA A 165 4.75 -16.68 -48.63
CA ALA A 165 5.99 -16.62 -47.86
C ALA A 165 6.61 -18.03 -47.74
N PRO A 166 7.96 -18.17 -47.79
CA PRO A 166 8.61 -19.47 -47.73
C PRO A 166 8.46 -20.06 -46.33
N THR A 167 8.08 -21.32 -46.31
CA THR A 167 7.94 -22.18 -45.14
C THR A 167 9.28 -22.30 -44.41
N ILE A 168 9.47 -21.55 -43.33
CA ILE A 168 10.26 -22.04 -42.20
C ILE A 168 9.24 -22.50 -41.17
N LEU A 169 9.15 -23.82 -41.04
CA LEU A 169 8.51 -24.53 -39.95
C LEU A 169 9.13 -24.07 -38.61
N TRP A 170 8.61 -22.99 -38.06
CA TRP A 170 8.76 -22.71 -36.64
C TRP A 170 7.56 -23.32 -35.95
N ASN A 171 7.84 -24.32 -35.11
CA ASN A 171 6.88 -24.91 -34.20
C ASN A 171 6.06 -23.80 -33.53
N GLN A 172 4.78 -23.74 -33.91
CA GLN A 172 3.73 -23.08 -33.14
C GLN A 172 3.55 -23.86 -31.83
N THR A 173 4.49 -23.74 -30.92
CA THR A 173 4.21 -23.93 -29.50
C THR A 173 4.04 -22.53 -28.95
N TYR A 174 2.81 -22.03 -29.12
CA TYR A 174 2.29 -20.90 -28.38
C TYR A 174 2.62 -21.12 -26.90
N LEU A 175 3.62 -20.42 -26.36
CA LEU A 175 3.65 -20.14 -24.94
C LEU A 175 2.56 -19.10 -24.70
N GLU A 176 1.33 -19.59 -24.56
CA GLU A 176 0.33 -18.94 -23.73
C GLU A 176 1.00 -18.67 -22.38
N TYR A 177 1.40 -17.42 -22.15
CA TYR A 177 1.91 -16.98 -20.86
C TYR A 177 0.77 -16.97 -19.85
N TYR A 178 0.41 -18.15 -19.38
CA TYR A 178 -0.16 -18.33 -18.07
C TYR A 178 0.91 -17.86 -17.07
N THR A 179 0.78 -16.63 -16.55
CA THR A 179 1.02 -16.50 -15.09
C THR A 179 0.11 -17.56 -14.48
N ASP A 180 0.70 -18.69 -14.08
CA ASP A 180 -0.04 -19.87 -13.66
C ASP A 180 -1.10 -19.42 -12.66
N ARG A 181 -2.35 -19.38 -13.13
CA ARG A 181 -3.48 -18.84 -12.36
C ARG A 181 -3.54 -19.55 -11.02
N PHE A 182 -3.16 -20.83 -11.02
CA PHE A 182 -2.99 -21.65 -9.83
C PHE A 182 -1.92 -21.12 -8.87
N LEU A 183 -0.74 -20.70 -9.34
CA LEU A 183 0.30 -20.12 -8.47
C LEU A 183 -0.10 -18.76 -7.90
N ASN A 184 -0.79 -17.93 -8.68
CA ASN A 184 -1.34 -16.66 -8.19
C ASN A 184 -2.46 -16.88 -7.16
N ASP A 185 -3.37 -17.81 -7.44
CA ASP A 185 -4.47 -18.17 -6.53
C ASP A 185 -3.91 -18.79 -5.23
N GLN A 186 -2.87 -19.62 -5.33
CA GLN A 186 -2.19 -20.19 -4.17
C GLN A 186 -1.47 -19.11 -3.36
N ALA A 187 -0.74 -18.19 -4.02
CA ALA A 187 -0.06 -17.10 -3.34
C ALA A 187 -1.06 -16.17 -2.62
N ASN A 188 -2.22 -15.90 -3.23
CA ASN A 188 -3.29 -15.14 -2.60
C ASN A 188 -3.88 -15.90 -1.40
N THR A 189 -4.08 -17.21 -1.52
CA THR A 189 -4.56 -18.07 -0.43
C THR A 189 -3.57 -18.12 0.74
N ASP A 190 -2.28 -18.23 0.45
CA ASP A 190 -1.20 -18.23 1.44
C ASP A 190 -1.11 -16.87 2.14
N GLU A 191 -1.24 -15.77 1.38
CA GLU A 191 -1.26 -14.40 1.90
C GLU A 191 -2.48 -14.17 2.82
N ASP A 192 -3.67 -14.63 2.41
CA ASP A 192 -4.88 -14.57 3.23
C ASP A 192 -4.74 -15.41 4.50
N THR A 193 -4.18 -16.61 4.41
CA THR A 193 -3.90 -17.47 5.56
C THR A 193 -2.92 -16.81 6.52
N LEU A 194 -1.86 -16.19 5.99
CA LEU A 194 -0.90 -15.41 6.75
C LEU A 194 -1.60 -14.26 7.48
N PHE A 195 -2.40 -13.44 6.79
CA PHE A 195 -3.11 -12.32 7.40
C PHE A 195 -4.14 -12.77 8.45
N GLN A 196 -4.84 -13.88 8.22
CA GLN A 196 -5.73 -14.47 9.23
C GLN A 196 -4.95 -14.87 10.50
N SER A 197 -3.74 -15.42 10.34
CA SER A 197 -2.89 -15.81 11.47
C SER A 197 -2.40 -14.64 12.33
N LEU A 198 -2.43 -13.41 11.80
CA LEU A 198 -2.02 -12.17 12.47
C LEU A 198 -3.13 -11.54 13.32
N ARG A 199 -4.38 -12.03 13.23
CA ARG A 199 -5.49 -11.50 14.02
C ARG A 199 -5.25 -11.66 15.52
N GLY A 200 -5.52 -10.60 16.27
CA GLY A 200 -5.27 -10.49 17.71
C GLY A 200 -3.79 -10.37 18.09
N ARG A 201 -2.85 -10.31 17.12
CA ARG A 201 -1.41 -10.22 17.37
C ARG A 201 -0.85 -8.87 16.91
N SER A 202 0.26 -8.45 17.50
CA SER A 202 1.01 -7.30 17.00
C SER A 202 1.72 -7.69 15.70
N VAL A 203 1.57 -6.89 14.64
CA VAL A 203 2.15 -7.18 13.34
C VAL A 203 3.57 -6.58 13.27
N PRO A 204 4.61 -7.37 12.93
CA PRO A 204 5.94 -6.86 12.67
C PRO A 204 5.95 -5.85 11.51
N LEU A 205 6.83 -4.84 11.57
CA LEU A 205 6.85 -3.73 10.61
C LEU A 205 6.88 -4.19 9.13
N PRO A 206 7.69 -5.16 8.68
CA PRO A 206 7.68 -5.59 7.27
C PRO A 206 6.34 -6.18 6.83
N LEU A 207 5.71 -6.99 7.69
CA LEU A 207 4.39 -7.58 7.42
C LEU A 207 3.29 -6.51 7.44
N ARG A 208 3.44 -5.50 8.29
CA ARG A 208 2.56 -4.34 8.32
C ARG A 208 2.66 -3.55 7.01
N GLN A 209 3.88 -3.26 6.55
CA GLN A 209 4.09 -2.57 5.27
C GLN A 209 3.45 -3.33 4.12
N LEU A 210 3.62 -4.66 4.07
CA LEU A 210 2.98 -5.51 3.07
C LEU A 210 1.44 -5.44 3.16
N LEU A 211 0.86 -5.65 4.34
CA LEU A 211 -0.58 -5.58 4.58
C LEU A 211 -1.16 -4.23 4.12
N TRP A 212 -0.55 -3.14 4.55
CA TRP A 212 -1.01 -1.79 4.25
C TRP A 212 -0.82 -1.45 2.76
N PHE A 213 0.29 -1.87 2.16
CA PHE A 213 0.52 -1.71 0.72
C PHE A 213 -0.57 -2.41 -0.09
N ARG A 214 -0.90 -3.67 0.22
CA ARG A 214 -1.96 -4.43 -0.46
C ARG A 214 -3.33 -3.78 -0.35
N ARG A 215 -3.63 -3.16 0.78
CA ARG A 215 -4.93 -2.51 1.03
C ARG A 215 -5.04 -1.12 0.40
N LEU A 216 -3.96 -0.34 0.44
CA LEU A 216 -3.99 1.08 0.07
C LEU A 216 -3.42 1.39 -1.31
N HIS A 217 -2.38 0.69 -1.76
CA HIS A 217 -1.77 0.95 -3.04
C HIS A 217 -2.57 0.27 -4.16
N ARG A 218 -3.47 1.03 -4.77
CA ARG A 218 -4.29 0.59 -5.92
C ARG A 218 -3.83 1.29 -7.20
N PRO A 219 -3.20 0.59 -8.15
CA PRO A 219 -2.70 1.22 -9.38
C PRO A 219 -3.79 1.93 -10.18
N ASP A 220 -5.01 1.38 -10.25
CA ASP A 220 -6.13 2.00 -10.97
C ASP A 220 -6.54 3.34 -10.33
N ALA A 221 -6.62 3.37 -8.99
CA ALA A 221 -6.91 4.60 -8.25
C ALA A 221 -5.75 5.61 -8.38
N LEU A 222 -4.50 5.14 -8.40
CA LEU A 222 -3.33 6.00 -8.57
C LEU A 222 -3.35 6.75 -9.91
N ALA A 223 -3.76 6.09 -10.99
CA ALA A 223 -3.89 6.72 -12.30
C ALA A 223 -4.95 7.83 -12.29
N ASP A 224 -6.14 7.56 -11.76
CA ASP A 224 -7.21 8.55 -11.59
C ASP A 224 -6.79 9.71 -10.68
N HIS A 225 -6.17 9.43 -9.54
CA HIS A 225 -5.67 10.46 -8.62
C HIS A 225 -4.57 11.32 -9.25
N SER A 226 -3.69 10.72 -10.06
CA SER A 226 -2.64 11.46 -10.79
C SER A 226 -3.24 12.43 -11.80
N TRP A 227 -4.28 11.99 -12.53
CA TRP A 227 -5.01 12.86 -13.45
C TRP A 227 -5.71 14.02 -12.70
N ARG A 228 -6.39 13.72 -11.59
CA ARG A 228 -7.06 14.73 -10.75
C ARG A 228 -6.07 15.74 -10.16
N LEU A 229 -4.91 15.28 -9.72
CA LEU A 229 -3.86 16.14 -9.19
C LEU A 229 -3.41 17.14 -10.25
N LYS A 230 -3.08 16.68 -11.47
CA LYS A 230 -2.67 17.54 -12.59
C LYS A 230 -3.76 18.56 -12.95
N ALA A 231 -5.02 18.12 -13.02
CA ALA A 231 -6.14 19.01 -13.28
C ALA A 231 -6.26 20.11 -12.20
N ASN A 232 -6.17 19.74 -10.93
CA ASN A 232 -6.24 20.71 -9.84
C ASN A 232 -5.02 21.62 -9.73
N GLN A 233 -3.82 21.14 -10.09
CA GLN A 233 -2.62 21.97 -10.18
C GLN A 233 -2.83 23.12 -11.17
N THR A 234 -3.38 22.81 -12.36
CA THR A 234 -3.73 23.82 -13.36
C THR A 234 -4.76 24.80 -12.84
N LEU A 235 -5.83 24.31 -12.19
CA LEU A 235 -6.89 25.17 -11.64
C LEU A 235 -6.39 26.08 -10.51
N LEU A 236 -5.43 25.62 -9.71
CA LEU A 236 -4.83 26.40 -8.61
C LEU A 236 -3.65 27.25 -9.07
N GLY A 237 -3.20 27.12 -10.32
CA GLY A 237 -2.03 27.82 -10.84
C GLY A 237 -0.71 27.40 -10.17
N THR A 238 -0.61 26.15 -9.69
CA THR A 238 0.57 25.65 -8.98
C THR A 238 1.45 24.79 -9.89
N ASN A 239 2.72 25.16 -10.03
CA ASN A 239 3.68 24.38 -10.84
C ASN A 239 4.08 23.06 -10.17
N GLN A 240 4.10 23.02 -8.83
CA GLN A 240 4.49 21.84 -8.04
C GLN A 240 3.39 21.51 -7.02
N PRO A 241 2.95 20.24 -6.92
CA PRO A 241 1.81 19.89 -6.08
C PRO A 241 2.12 19.96 -4.57
N TRP A 242 3.38 19.86 -4.17
CA TRP A 242 3.81 20.04 -2.77
C TRP A 242 4.00 21.51 -2.35
N LEU A 243 3.82 22.47 -3.26
CA LEU A 243 3.88 23.91 -2.98
C LEU A 243 2.50 24.54 -3.12
N SER A 244 1.56 24.16 -2.24
CA SER A 244 0.19 24.66 -2.32
C SER A 244 0.07 26.14 -1.88
N PRO A 245 -1.01 26.84 -2.28
CA PRO A 245 -1.29 28.21 -1.82
C PRO A 245 -1.45 28.34 -0.29
N VAL A 246 -1.72 27.23 0.40
CA VAL A 246 -1.90 27.17 1.86
C VAL A 246 -0.70 26.52 2.57
N SER A 247 0.45 26.41 1.91
CA SER A 247 1.65 25.77 2.44
C SER A 247 2.10 26.32 3.79
N THR A 248 2.07 27.63 4.00
CA THR A 248 2.40 28.28 5.29
C THR A 248 1.44 27.85 6.41
N LEU A 249 0.14 27.74 6.11
CA LEU A 249 -0.87 27.26 7.06
C LEU A 249 -0.61 25.79 7.41
N ILE A 250 -0.37 24.94 6.41
CA ILE A 250 -0.07 23.52 6.60
C ILE A 250 1.19 23.34 7.44
N PHE A 251 2.26 24.09 7.14
CA PHE A 251 3.50 24.05 7.90
C PHE A 251 3.27 24.38 9.38
N ARG A 252 2.52 25.45 9.66
CA ARG A 252 2.18 25.85 11.03
C ARG A 252 1.36 24.76 11.73
N LEU A 253 0.34 24.23 11.07
CA LEU A 253 -0.54 23.18 11.57
C LEU A 253 0.21 21.88 11.89
N VAL A 254 1.12 21.45 11.00
CA VAL A 254 1.98 20.28 11.23
C VAL A 254 2.91 20.56 12.41
N ARG A 255 3.61 21.69 12.43
CA ARG A 255 4.55 22.06 13.50
C ARG A 255 3.87 22.10 14.87
N GLU A 256 2.72 22.75 14.98
CA GLU A 256 1.95 22.83 16.23
C GLU A 256 1.45 21.45 16.67
N SER A 257 0.93 20.65 15.75
CA SER A 257 0.47 19.28 16.05
C SER A 257 1.61 18.37 16.54
N LEU A 258 2.79 18.46 15.92
CA LEU A 258 3.96 17.68 16.32
C LEU A 258 4.52 18.14 17.67
N ALA A 259 4.55 19.44 17.94
CA ALA A 259 5.02 19.97 19.22
C ALA A 259 4.08 19.60 20.39
N ASP A 260 2.76 19.68 20.18
CA ASP A 260 1.75 19.45 21.22
C ASP A 260 1.41 17.96 21.40
N ARG A 261 1.06 17.27 20.30
CA ARG A 261 0.44 15.94 20.35
C ARG A 261 1.37 14.81 19.95
N PHE A 262 2.40 15.09 19.15
CA PHE A 262 3.24 14.05 18.55
C PHE A 262 4.74 14.36 18.60
N PRO A 263 5.32 14.63 19.79
CA PRO A 263 6.74 14.99 19.90
C PRO A 263 7.67 13.90 19.34
N HIS A 264 7.26 12.63 19.44
CA HIS A 264 7.99 11.49 18.89
C HIS A 264 8.00 11.41 17.36
N ALA A 265 7.23 12.25 16.65
CA ALA A 265 7.10 12.27 15.20
C ALA A 265 7.67 13.55 14.57
N ALA A 266 8.50 14.30 15.30
CA ALA A 266 9.16 15.49 14.81
C ALA A 266 10.03 15.22 13.55
N ASP A 267 10.61 14.01 13.46
CA ASP A 267 11.47 13.56 12.37
C ASP A 267 10.75 13.49 11.01
N VAL A 268 9.45 13.18 11.01
CA VAL A 268 8.65 13.07 9.78
C VAL A 268 7.97 14.40 9.38
N GLY A 269 8.21 15.49 10.11
CA GLY A 269 7.57 16.78 9.90
C GLY A 269 7.67 17.32 8.46
N PRO A 270 8.85 17.39 7.83
CA PRO A 270 8.98 17.84 6.45
C PRO A 270 8.17 16.99 5.46
N ARG A 271 8.21 15.66 5.62
CA ARG A 271 7.45 14.72 4.76
C ARG A 271 5.94 14.85 4.95
N LEU A 272 5.48 15.14 6.17
CA LEU A 272 4.07 15.44 6.44
C LEU A 272 3.62 16.74 5.76
N CYS A 273 4.46 17.78 5.79
CA CYS A 273 4.17 19.02 5.08
C CYS A 273 4.03 18.79 3.57
N ASP A 274 4.98 18.08 2.95
CA ASP A 274 4.91 17.77 1.52
C ASP A 274 3.62 16.98 1.18
N LEU A 275 3.35 15.90 1.92
CA LEU A 275 2.16 15.06 1.74
C LEU A 275 0.86 15.88 1.87
N LEU A 276 0.73 16.70 2.91
CA LEU A 276 -0.50 17.46 3.15
C LEU A 276 -0.68 18.60 2.14
N ASN A 277 0.40 19.13 1.57
CA ASN A 277 0.30 20.06 0.43
C ASN A 277 -0.22 19.33 -0.82
N VAL A 278 0.35 18.17 -1.16
CA VAL A 278 -0.14 17.34 -2.29
C VAL A 278 -1.60 16.96 -2.07
N TRP A 279 -1.97 16.57 -0.85
CA TRP A 279 -3.35 16.30 -0.43
C TRP A 279 -4.28 17.49 -0.66
N PHE A 280 -3.86 18.69 -0.25
CA PHE A 280 -4.67 19.90 -0.47
C PHE A 280 -4.83 20.19 -1.95
N VAL A 281 -3.79 20.08 -2.77
CA VAL A 281 -3.93 20.27 -4.22
C VAL A 281 -4.86 19.21 -4.82
N LEU A 282 -4.76 17.95 -4.36
CA LEU A 282 -5.61 16.87 -4.83
C LEU A 282 -7.09 17.03 -4.46
N THR A 283 -7.38 17.49 -3.24
CA THR A 283 -8.75 17.41 -2.66
C THR A 283 -9.39 18.76 -2.35
N LYS A 284 -8.59 19.83 -2.26
CA LYS A 284 -8.95 21.16 -1.76
C LYS A 284 -9.45 21.16 -0.31
N LEU A 285 -9.08 20.13 0.46
CA LEU A 285 -9.43 19.98 1.87
C LEU A 285 -8.20 20.15 2.76
N GLN A 286 -8.39 20.83 3.89
CA GLN A 286 -7.38 20.98 4.93
C GLN A 286 -8.03 20.88 6.32
N SER A 287 -7.36 20.17 7.23
CA SER A 287 -7.77 20.08 8.62
C SER A 287 -6.66 19.50 9.50
N ALA A 288 -6.71 19.80 10.79
CA ALA A 288 -5.75 19.29 11.78
C ALA A 288 -5.80 17.76 11.92
N HIS A 289 -6.97 17.15 11.76
CA HIS A 289 -7.10 15.68 11.88
C HIS A 289 -6.34 14.93 10.78
N PHE A 290 -6.15 15.52 9.59
CA PHE A 290 -5.35 14.90 8.54
C PHE A 290 -3.88 14.75 8.93
N VAL A 291 -3.35 15.59 9.83
CA VAL A 291 -1.98 15.42 10.35
C VAL A 291 -1.89 14.11 11.13
N SER A 292 -2.83 13.88 12.05
CA SER A 292 -2.88 12.65 12.84
C SER A 292 -3.00 11.42 11.95
N LEU A 293 -3.87 11.45 10.94
CA LEU A 293 -4.10 10.33 10.04
C LEU A 293 -2.94 10.09 9.06
N ALA A 294 -2.17 11.12 8.72
CA ALA A 294 -1.02 11.01 7.82
C ALA A 294 0.24 10.46 8.52
N ILE A 295 0.42 10.68 9.82
CA ILE A 295 1.61 10.23 10.57
C ILE A 295 1.88 8.73 10.40
N PRO A 296 0.91 7.81 10.60
CA PRO A 296 1.16 6.39 10.39
C PRO A 296 1.58 6.07 8.96
N LEU A 297 0.95 6.68 7.95
CA LEU A 297 1.23 6.39 6.54
C LEU A 297 2.65 6.81 6.12
N VAL A 298 3.08 8.02 6.52
CA VAL A 298 4.44 8.52 6.23
C VAL A 298 5.51 7.60 6.82
N ARG A 299 5.25 7.05 8.01
CA ARG A 299 6.15 6.11 8.69
C ARG A 299 6.13 4.72 8.07
N LEU A 300 4.97 4.26 7.62
CA LEU A 300 4.79 2.96 6.98
C LEU A 300 5.51 2.89 5.63
N PHE A 301 5.48 3.98 4.85
CA PHE A 301 6.06 4.01 3.52
C PHE A 301 7.25 4.98 3.46
N PRO A 302 8.41 4.64 4.06
CA PRO A 302 9.58 5.51 4.03
C PRO A 302 10.14 5.68 2.61
N ASN A 303 9.96 4.67 1.76
CA ASN A 303 10.46 4.67 0.38
C ASN A 303 9.56 5.44 -0.60
N PHE A 304 8.34 5.80 -0.18
CA PHE A 304 7.49 6.66 -1.01
C PHE A 304 7.97 8.10 -0.87
N ASP A 305 8.22 8.74 -2.01
CA ASP A 305 8.52 10.16 -2.04
C ASP A 305 7.28 10.93 -1.55
N SER A 306 7.44 11.76 -0.51
CA SER A 306 6.36 12.57 0.05
C SER A 306 5.88 13.68 -0.88
N LYS A 307 6.67 14.01 -1.92
CA LYS A 307 6.33 14.96 -2.97
C LYS A 307 5.56 14.30 -4.13
N SER A 308 5.55 12.97 -4.17
CA SER A 308 4.83 12.18 -5.16
C SER A 308 3.36 11.96 -4.77
N ILE A 309 2.56 11.52 -5.74
CA ILE A 309 1.12 11.28 -5.55
C ILE A 309 0.84 9.95 -4.86
N GLU A 310 1.80 9.04 -4.78
CA GLU A 310 1.65 7.67 -4.30
C GLU A 310 1.18 7.65 -2.84
N LEU A 311 1.81 8.45 -1.98
CA LEU A 311 1.47 8.53 -0.57
C LEU A 311 0.14 9.25 -0.34
N ALA A 312 -0.12 10.32 -1.08
CA ALA A 312 -1.40 11.04 -1.06
C ALA A 312 -2.56 10.15 -1.57
N SER A 313 -2.30 9.32 -2.56
CA SER A 313 -3.23 8.32 -3.08
C SER A 313 -3.55 7.27 -2.03
N CYS A 314 -2.54 6.76 -1.30
CA CYS A 314 -2.78 5.82 -0.20
C CYS A 314 -3.64 6.46 0.91
N LEU A 315 -3.39 7.72 1.26
CA LEU A 315 -4.21 8.46 2.23
C LEU A 315 -5.66 8.65 1.73
N LEU A 316 -5.83 8.95 0.43
CA LEU A 316 -7.16 9.12 -0.16
C LEU A 316 -7.94 7.81 -0.21
N VAL A 317 -7.30 6.72 -0.64
CA VAL A 317 -7.88 5.36 -0.60
C VAL A 317 -8.27 4.99 0.82
N PHE A 318 -7.40 5.27 1.80
CA PHE A 318 -7.67 5.03 3.21
C PHE A 318 -8.93 5.76 3.69
N LEU A 319 -9.01 7.07 3.44
CA LEU A 319 -10.12 7.90 3.90
C LEU A 319 -11.45 7.57 3.20
N GLN A 320 -11.42 7.28 1.90
CA GLN A 320 -12.63 6.99 1.13
C GLN A 320 -13.14 5.55 1.34
N THR A 321 -12.23 4.59 1.48
CA THR A 321 -12.60 3.16 1.55
C THR A 321 -12.81 2.69 2.99
N TYR A 322 -11.94 3.14 3.90
CA TYR A 322 -11.88 2.59 5.26
C TYR A 322 -12.37 3.59 6.30
N HIS A 323 -11.88 4.83 6.28
CA HIS A 323 -12.05 5.80 7.37
C HIS A 323 -12.93 7.01 7.01
N VAL A 324 -14.10 6.74 6.43
CA VAL A 324 -15.05 7.78 5.96
C VAL A 324 -15.45 8.80 7.05
N ALA A 325 -15.42 8.39 8.32
CA ALA A 325 -15.64 9.30 9.45
C ALA A 325 -14.64 10.47 9.45
N GLY A 326 -13.39 10.26 9.02
CA GLY A 326 -12.41 11.34 8.89
C GLY A 326 -12.77 12.40 7.84
N MET A 327 -13.74 12.15 6.97
CA MET A 327 -14.10 13.06 5.86
C MET A 327 -15.40 13.84 6.09
N SER A 328 -16.32 13.35 6.94
CA SER A 328 -17.64 13.97 7.14
C SER A 328 -18.05 14.04 8.61
N ARG A 329 -18.48 15.23 9.05
CA ARG A 329 -19.02 15.43 10.41
C ARG A 329 -20.25 14.57 10.69
N SER A 330 -21.10 14.32 9.69
CA SER A 330 -22.29 13.47 9.88
C SER A 330 -21.90 12.01 10.13
N GLU A 331 -20.86 11.52 9.45
CA GLU A 331 -20.33 10.17 9.62
C GLU A 331 -19.65 10.00 10.98
N VAL A 332 -18.90 11.01 11.45
CA VAL A 332 -18.37 11.03 12.83
C VAL A 332 -19.52 10.96 13.82
N ALA A 333 -20.53 11.84 13.71
CA ALA A 333 -21.65 11.86 14.63
C ALA A 333 -22.41 10.52 14.66
N ALA A 334 -22.61 9.90 13.51
CA ALA A 334 -23.22 8.58 13.41
C ALA A 334 -22.36 7.49 14.07
N ALA A 335 -21.04 7.50 13.86
CA ALA A 335 -20.10 6.57 14.49
C ALA A 335 -20.04 6.76 16.01
N SER A 336 -19.94 8.00 16.48
CA SER A 336 -19.97 8.36 17.89
C SER A 336 -21.23 7.86 18.57
N GLN A 337 -22.38 8.01 17.91
CA GLN A 337 -23.65 7.51 18.43
C GLN A 337 -23.69 5.97 18.52
N ARG A 338 -23.09 5.25 17.56
CA ARG A 338 -22.97 3.78 17.63
C ARG A 338 -22.08 3.35 18.78
N VAL A 339 -20.90 3.95 18.91
CA VAL A 339 -19.99 3.70 20.04
C VAL A 339 -20.70 3.95 21.36
N TRP A 340 -21.41 5.08 21.49
CA TRP A 340 -22.16 5.40 22.70
C TRP A 340 -23.23 4.37 23.07
N ARG A 341 -24.01 3.91 22.07
CA ARG A 341 -25.00 2.82 22.28
C ARG A 341 -24.32 1.54 22.74
N SER A 342 -23.23 1.13 22.10
CA SER A 342 -22.49 -0.08 22.48
C SER A 342 -21.84 0.03 23.86
N VAL A 343 -21.45 1.23 24.30
CA VAL A 343 -21.04 1.48 25.70
C VAL A 343 -22.22 1.26 26.65
N GLY A 344 -23.42 1.73 26.31
CA GLY A 344 -24.63 1.49 27.11
C GLY A 344 -25.00 0.01 27.24
N GLU A 345 -24.82 -0.76 26.17
CA GLU A 345 -25.05 -2.21 26.16
C GLU A 345 -24.00 -2.96 26.99
N ARG A 346 -22.71 -2.63 26.82
CA ARG A 346 -21.60 -3.39 27.43
C ARG A 346 -21.23 -2.94 28.84
N PHE A 347 -21.41 -1.65 29.15
CA PHE A 347 -21.01 -1.03 30.42
C PHE A 347 -22.11 -0.09 30.97
N PRO A 348 -23.29 -0.63 31.37
CA PRO A 348 -24.46 0.18 31.74
C PRO A 348 -24.22 1.15 32.89
N SER A 349 -23.34 0.80 33.85
CA SER A 349 -23.02 1.65 35.00
C SER A 349 -22.28 2.93 34.58
N VAL A 350 -21.29 2.80 33.70
CA VAL A 350 -20.50 3.95 33.20
C VAL A 350 -21.33 4.82 32.28
N PHE A 351 -22.16 4.19 31.44
CA PHE A 351 -23.11 4.90 30.60
C PHE A 351 -24.01 5.82 31.43
N ARG A 352 -24.67 5.27 32.47
CA ARG A 352 -25.55 6.03 33.35
C ARG A 352 -24.80 7.15 34.08
N HIS A 353 -23.62 6.85 34.62
CA HIS A 353 -22.79 7.83 35.32
C HIS A 353 -22.46 9.04 34.44
N ILE A 354 -22.01 8.80 33.20
CA ILE A 354 -21.71 9.88 32.26
C ILE A 354 -22.97 10.69 31.91
N GLU A 355 -24.13 10.05 31.74
CA GLU A 355 -25.39 10.77 31.52
C GLU A 355 -25.80 11.62 32.72
N GLU A 356 -25.59 11.14 33.94
CA GLU A 356 -25.88 11.87 35.18
C GLU A 356 -24.98 13.12 35.30
N VAL A 357 -23.66 12.96 35.09
CA VAL A 357 -22.70 14.08 35.10
C VAL A 357 -23.06 15.12 34.04
N LEU A 358 -23.41 14.70 32.82
CA LEU A 358 -23.80 15.61 31.75
C LEU A 358 -25.19 16.24 31.96
N ALA A 359 -26.12 15.55 32.61
CA ALA A 359 -27.44 16.08 32.93
C ALA A 359 -27.36 17.22 33.94
N GLN A 360 -26.46 17.09 34.94
CA GLN A 360 -26.22 18.11 35.96
C GLN A 360 -25.64 19.42 35.38
N SER A 361 -24.90 19.33 34.26
CA SER A 361 -24.23 20.48 33.63
C SER A 361 -25.01 21.15 32.49
N ARG A 362 -26.23 20.69 32.17
CA ARG A 362 -26.97 21.11 30.95
C ARG A 362 -27.27 22.61 30.85
N LEU A 363 -27.11 23.36 31.95
CA LEU A 363 -27.29 24.80 31.96
C LEU A 363 -26.11 25.56 31.33
N ASP A 364 -24.90 24.96 31.30
CA ASP A 364 -23.66 25.69 30.95
C ASP A 364 -23.00 25.21 29.65
N MET A 365 -23.20 23.95 29.23
CA MET A 365 -22.69 23.44 27.95
C MET A 365 -23.60 22.37 27.31
N PRO A 366 -24.05 22.56 26.05
CA PRO A 366 -24.84 21.56 25.32
C PRO A 366 -23.94 20.51 24.67
N LEU A 367 -23.19 19.74 25.46
CA LEU A 367 -22.43 18.59 24.98
C LEU A 367 -23.31 17.33 25.00
N LYS A 368 -23.42 16.61 23.87
CA LYS A 368 -24.08 15.30 23.88
C LYS A 368 -23.10 14.24 24.36
N PRO A 369 -23.55 13.20 25.11
CA PRO A 369 -22.65 12.14 25.57
C PRO A 369 -21.83 11.48 24.45
N ALA A 370 -22.44 11.28 23.27
CA ALA A 370 -21.76 10.71 22.11
C ALA A 370 -20.59 11.59 21.63
N ASP A 371 -20.67 12.91 21.78
CA ASP A 371 -19.66 13.85 21.27
C ASP A 371 -18.33 13.75 22.02
N LEU A 372 -18.31 13.15 23.23
CA LEU A 372 -17.08 12.87 23.98
C LEU A 372 -16.09 12.05 23.14
N PHE A 373 -16.56 11.11 22.33
CA PHE A 373 -15.71 10.17 21.58
C PHE A 373 -15.49 10.57 20.12
N SER A 374 -16.09 11.66 19.66
CA SER A 374 -16.02 12.10 18.26
C SER A 374 -14.59 12.37 17.80
N SER A 375 -13.76 12.92 18.69
CA SER A 375 -12.35 13.21 18.39
C SER A 375 -11.55 11.93 18.15
N TRP A 376 -11.76 10.87 18.95
CA TRP A 376 -11.13 9.57 18.78
C TRP A 376 -11.45 8.97 17.42
N LEU A 377 -12.73 9.01 17.03
CA LEU A 377 -13.19 8.47 15.76
C LEU A 377 -12.70 9.30 14.57
N GLN A 378 -12.55 10.62 14.72
CA GLN A 378 -12.08 11.47 13.63
C GLN A 378 -10.59 11.27 13.29
N VAL A 379 -9.76 10.89 14.26
CA VAL A 379 -8.32 10.64 14.06
C VAL A 379 -7.95 9.17 14.17
N ALA A 380 -8.94 8.26 14.20
CA ALA A 380 -8.75 6.84 14.46
C ALA A 380 -7.79 6.56 15.64
N LEU A 381 -8.01 7.26 16.75
CA LEU A 381 -7.25 7.21 18.00
C LEU A 381 -5.79 7.68 17.93
N VAL A 382 -5.30 8.13 16.77
CA VAL A 382 -3.93 8.63 16.62
C VAL A 382 -3.75 9.92 17.42
N GLY A 383 -2.88 9.87 18.42
CA GLY A 383 -2.59 10.99 19.34
C GLY A 383 -3.38 10.94 20.65
N TYR A 384 -4.34 10.01 20.76
CA TYR A 384 -5.06 9.70 22.00
C TYR A 384 -4.47 8.51 22.72
N ILE A 385 -3.93 7.53 22.00
CA ILE A 385 -3.23 6.36 22.57
C ILE A 385 -1.75 6.34 22.17
N ARG A 386 -0.97 5.48 22.82
CA ARG A 386 0.45 5.29 22.49
C ARG A 386 0.62 4.82 21.04
N PRO A 387 1.69 5.24 20.33
CA PRO A 387 1.91 4.86 18.93
C PRO A 387 1.83 3.35 18.67
N ALA A 388 2.46 2.52 19.51
CA ALA A 388 2.41 1.07 19.36
C ALA A 388 1.01 0.46 19.57
N ALA A 389 0.15 1.11 20.34
CA ALA A 389 -1.25 0.70 20.51
C ALA A 389 -2.09 1.15 19.31
N ALA A 390 -1.85 2.36 18.79
CA ALA A 390 -2.48 2.84 17.56
C ALA A 390 -2.15 1.93 16.37
N ASP A 391 -0.87 1.61 16.18
CA ASP A 391 -0.43 0.65 15.16
C ASP A 391 -1.17 -0.68 15.28
N PHE A 392 -1.27 -1.24 16.49
CA PHE A 392 -2.00 -2.48 16.72
C PHE A 392 -3.48 -2.36 16.35
N ILE A 393 -4.17 -1.31 16.79
CA ILE A 393 -5.58 -1.08 16.45
C ILE A 393 -5.77 -0.98 14.94
N TRP A 394 -4.94 -0.18 14.28
CA TRP A 394 -4.94 0.04 12.85
C TRP A 394 -4.73 -1.27 12.08
N ASP A 395 -3.75 -2.08 12.48
CA ASP A 395 -3.50 -3.41 11.91
C ASP A 395 -4.72 -4.32 12.05
N GLN A 396 -5.32 -4.38 13.24
CA GLN A 396 -6.48 -5.24 13.49
C GLN A 396 -7.73 -4.75 12.76
N CYS A 397 -7.91 -3.43 12.59
CA CYS A 397 -8.97 -2.88 11.75
C CYS A 397 -8.81 -3.28 10.27
N MET A 398 -7.57 -3.30 9.74
CA MET A 398 -7.29 -3.76 8.37
C MET A 398 -7.48 -5.27 8.19
N LEU A 399 -7.21 -6.05 9.25
CA LEU A 399 -7.35 -7.50 9.25
C LEU A 399 -8.79 -7.97 9.56
N SER A 400 -9.65 -7.08 10.09
CA SER A 400 -10.96 -7.46 10.59
C SER A 400 -11.92 -7.87 9.47
N PRO A 401 -12.64 -9.01 9.60
CA PRO A 401 -13.62 -9.45 8.61
C PRO A 401 -14.88 -8.60 8.64
N VAL A 402 -15.19 -7.93 9.76
CA VAL A 402 -16.33 -7.00 9.86
C VAL A 402 -16.02 -5.62 9.27
N GLY A 403 -14.78 -5.42 8.84
CA GLY A 403 -14.29 -4.19 8.22
C GLY A 403 -13.80 -3.14 9.21
N TRP A 404 -13.01 -2.20 8.68
CA TRP A 404 -12.32 -1.16 9.45
C TRP A 404 -13.25 -0.36 10.38
N LYS A 405 -14.39 0.12 9.85
CA LYS A 405 -15.29 1.01 10.60
C LYS A 405 -15.86 0.34 11.84
N ALA A 406 -16.42 -0.86 11.67
CA ALA A 406 -17.01 -1.60 12.78
C ALA A 406 -15.94 -2.01 13.80
N GLU A 407 -14.74 -2.39 13.35
CA GLU A 407 -13.66 -2.76 14.25
C GLU A 407 -13.15 -1.54 15.05
N LEU A 408 -13.03 -0.38 14.41
CA LEU A 408 -12.64 0.86 15.09
C LEU A 408 -13.67 1.27 16.15
N ASP A 409 -14.96 1.20 15.83
CA ASP A 409 -16.05 1.45 16.79
C ASP A 409 -15.90 0.51 18.01
N ASN A 410 -15.63 -0.78 17.76
CA ASN A 410 -15.41 -1.76 18.83
C ASN A 410 -14.17 -1.42 19.70
N PHE A 411 -13.08 -0.95 19.09
CA PHE A 411 -11.88 -0.53 19.82
C PHE A 411 -12.13 0.71 20.68
N CYS A 412 -12.94 1.66 20.21
CA CYS A 412 -13.36 2.79 21.05
C CYS A 412 -14.12 2.30 22.29
N VAL A 413 -15.02 1.33 22.13
CA VAL A 413 -15.74 0.71 23.28
C VAL A 413 -14.78 -0.03 24.22
N ASP A 414 -13.81 -0.79 23.70
CA ASP A 414 -12.79 -1.45 24.53
C ASP A 414 -11.99 -0.44 25.35
N ILE A 415 -11.60 0.69 24.75
CA ILE A 415 -10.86 1.75 25.43
C ILE A 415 -11.70 2.36 26.54
N VAL A 416 -12.99 2.61 26.32
CA VAL A 416 -13.92 3.04 27.40
C VAL A 416 -13.93 2.01 28.53
N GLY A 417 -14.00 0.71 28.20
CA GLY A 417 -13.93 -0.38 29.17
C GLY A 417 -12.66 -0.36 30.04
N LEU A 418 -11.52 -0.06 29.42
CA LEU A 418 -10.23 0.07 30.12
C LEU A 418 -10.14 1.33 31.00
N LEU A 419 -10.96 2.35 30.71
CA LEU A 419 -10.98 3.63 31.43
C LEU A 419 -12.07 3.73 32.49
N ILE A 420 -12.90 2.69 32.68
CA ILE A 420 -14.01 2.67 33.63
C ILE A 420 -13.64 3.23 35.01
N PRO A 421 -12.55 2.80 35.68
CA PRO A 421 -12.24 3.30 37.02
C PRO A 421 -12.02 4.83 37.06
N ARG A 422 -11.48 5.41 35.99
CA ARG A 422 -11.26 6.85 35.88
C ARG A 422 -12.56 7.57 35.54
N LEU A 423 -13.31 7.08 34.55
CA LEU A 423 -14.58 7.68 34.14
C LEU A 423 -15.59 7.72 35.29
N MET A 424 -15.66 6.67 36.11
CA MET A 424 -16.54 6.61 37.29
C MET A 424 -16.11 7.57 38.42
N SER A 425 -14.86 8.04 38.42
CA SER A 425 -14.37 9.02 39.40
C SER A 425 -14.63 10.47 38.98
N ALA A 426 -15.04 10.70 37.73
CA ALA A 426 -15.33 12.03 37.23
C ALA A 426 -16.63 12.57 37.83
N SER A 427 -16.58 13.81 38.31
CA SER A 427 -17.69 14.53 38.93
C SER A 427 -18.20 15.70 38.08
N SER A 428 -17.47 16.06 37.01
CA SER A 428 -17.81 17.15 36.11
C SER A 428 -17.54 16.81 34.64
N VAL A 429 -18.12 17.61 33.73
CA VAL A 429 -17.90 17.45 32.28
C VAL A 429 -16.45 17.73 31.88
N GLU A 430 -15.81 18.71 32.50
CA GLU A 430 -14.40 19.05 32.24
C GLU A 430 -13.48 17.89 32.66
N GLU A 431 -13.77 17.24 33.80
CA GLU A 431 -13.03 16.05 34.22
C GLU A 431 -13.25 14.88 33.25
N LEU A 432 -14.48 14.66 32.78
CA LEU A 432 -14.77 13.64 31.76
C LEU A 432 -13.98 13.90 30.47
N GLN A 433 -13.99 15.14 29.96
CA GLN A 433 -13.23 15.52 28.77
C GLN A 433 -11.73 15.32 28.98
N THR A 434 -11.20 15.76 30.13
CA THR A 434 -9.78 15.58 30.48
C THR A 434 -9.39 14.11 30.52
N ILE A 435 -10.22 13.24 31.09
CA ILE A 435 -9.99 11.79 31.13
C ILE A 435 -9.99 11.21 29.72
N VAL A 436 -11.01 11.55 28.92
CA VAL A 436 -11.16 11.06 27.53
C VAL A 436 -10.00 11.53 26.64
N ASP A 437 -9.49 12.74 26.85
CA ASP A 437 -8.42 13.29 26.02
C ASP A 437 -7.02 12.79 26.41
N SER A 438 -6.78 12.51 27.71
CA SER A 438 -5.43 12.28 28.23
C SER A 438 -5.16 10.86 28.77
N GLU A 439 -6.13 10.21 29.42
CA GLU A 439 -5.91 8.89 30.03
C GLU A 439 -5.67 7.75 29.03
N PRO A 440 -6.24 7.73 27.79
CA PRO A 440 -5.95 6.66 26.84
C PRO A 440 -4.45 6.57 26.47
N ARG A 441 -3.67 7.65 26.63
CA ARG A 441 -2.21 7.67 26.41
C ARG A 441 -1.45 6.78 27.41
N LYS A 442 -2.06 6.47 28.55
CA LYS A 442 -1.46 5.63 29.59
C LYS A 442 -1.64 4.14 29.29
N LEU A 443 -2.60 3.77 28.44
CA LEU A 443 -2.90 2.38 28.10
C LEU A 443 -1.74 1.73 27.33
N LEU A 444 -1.41 0.50 27.70
CA LEU A 444 -0.39 -0.29 27.02
C LEU A 444 -1.04 -1.12 25.92
N THR A 445 -0.29 -1.43 24.85
CA THR A 445 -0.75 -2.30 23.76
C THR A 445 -1.23 -3.66 24.27
N ARG A 446 -0.63 -4.19 25.35
CA ARG A 446 -1.06 -5.46 25.96
C ARG A 446 -2.48 -5.39 26.53
N ASP A 447 -2.88 -4.24 27.08
CA ASP A 447 -4.19 -4.05 27.71
C ASP A 447 -5.27 -3.96 26.62
N VAL A 448 -4.99 -3.21 25.55
CA VAL A 448 -5.86 -3.12 24.36
C VAL A 448 -6.03 -4.49 23.70
N ARG A 449 -4.96 -5.26 23.55
CA ARG A 449 -5.02 -6.63 23.00
C ARG A 449 -5.83 -7.57 23.88
N ARG A 450 -5.71 -7.46 25.20
CA ARG A 450 -6.50 -8.25 26.15
C ARG A 450 -7.99 -7.92 26.02
N ALA A 451 -8.34 -6.63 26.00
CA ALA A 451 -9.73 -6.18 25.85
C ALA A 451 -10.37 -6.67 24.53
N MET A 452 -9.62 -6.63 23.42
CA MET A 452 -10.05 -7.21 22.14
C MET A 452 -10.29 -8.72 22.25
N SER A 453 -9.37 -9.44 22.91
CA SER A 453 -9.46 -10.89 23.05
C SER A 453 -10.69 -11.28 23.88
N GLU A 454 -10.94 -10.57 24.99
CA GLU A 454 -12.14 -10.74 25.83
C GLU A 454 -13.42 -10.47 25.02
N ARG A 455 -13.45 -9.40 24.21
CA ARG A 455 -14.58 -9.11 23.31
C ARG A 455 -14.84 -10.25 22.33
N CYS A 456 -13.79 -10.80 21.72
CA CYS A 456 -13.91 -11.90 20.75
C CYS A 456 -14.43 -13.19 21.40
N GLN A 457 -14.06 -13.47 22.66
CA GLN A 457 -14.56 -14.63 23.40
C GLN A 457 -16.05 -14.52 23.72
N ILE A 458 -16.52 -13.33 24.15
CA ILE A 458 -17.95 -13.10 24.46
C ILE A 458 -18.85 -13.42 23.26
N LYS A 459 -18.41 -13.11 22.03
CA LYS A 459 -19.17 -13.38 20.80
C LYS A 459 -19.27 -14.86 20.44
N GLN A 460 -18.43 -15.73 21.03
CA GLN A 460 -18.38 -17.15 20.69
C GLN A 460 -19.22 -18.02 21.63
N THR A 461 -19.69 -17.49 22.76
CA THR A 461 -20.59 -18.21 23.66
C THR A 461 -22.00 -18.20 23.06
N PRO A 462 -22.55 -19.32 22.58
CA PRO A 462 -23.92 -19.36 22.12
C PRO A 462 -24.84 -19.09 23.31
N THR A 463 -25.65 -18.04 23.23
CA THR A 463 -26.74 -17.74 24.17
C THR A 463 -27.90 -18.69 23.99
#